data_AF-A0A7S1FW11-F1
#
_entry.id   AF-A0A7S1FW11-F1
#
_cell.length_a   1.000
_cell.length_b   1.000
_cell.length_c   1.000
_cell.angle_alpha   90.00
_cell.angle_beta   90.00
_cell.angle_gamma   90.00
#
_symmetry.space_group_name_H-M   'P 1'
#
loop_
_entity.id
_entity.type
_entity.pdbx_description
1 polymer ?
#
loop_
_entity_poly.entity_id
_entity_poly.type
_entity_poly.pdbx_seq_one_letter_code
_entity_poly.pdbx_strand_id
1 'polypeptide(L)'
;GDSFTDVYYEPSGTVGERVGDSLAGLFVGPIFLLLGCWLLWKNEGWAVRAELSLGEARKALKAVADSRTVDSQHDGNLVHVSGRCSVPESSMAVDPDFGVKRANAISIHRMVEIYQWVETSRKKKRKLRNGQTEVRTTYHYNKKWVPKPIQSSNFRIVQGHENIGEKKVSDAVFTADQVNLGNYILSEAFIRQLKENTF
;
A
#
# COMPACT_ATOMS: atom_id res chain seq x y z
N GLY A 1 -1.79 28.16 9.35
CA GLY A 1 -2.17 26.88 9.97
C GLY A 1 -2.47 27.18 11.41
N ASP A 2 -3.66 26.83 11.86
CA ASP A 2 -4.18 27.25 13.15
C ASP A 2 -3.98 26.11 14.16
N SER A 3 -3.87 26.43 15.45
CA SER A 3 -3.67 25.42 16.48
C SER A 3 -4.51 25.69 17.72
N PHE A 4 -5.02 24.62 18.33
CA PHE A 4 -5.83 24.64 19.54
C PHE A 4 -5.31 23.60 20.53
N THR A 5 -5.35 23.90 21.83
CA THR A 5 -4.82 22.98 22.85
C THR A 5 -5.83 22.75 23.96
N ASP A 6 -6.23 21.49 24.14
CA ASP A 6 -6.99 21.02 25.30
C ASP A 6 -6.05 20.49 26.39
N VAL A 7 -6.42 20.75 27.65
CA VAL A 7 -5.74 20.22 28.84
C VAL A 7 -6.77 19.57 29.75
N TYR A 8 -6.52 18.32 30.15
CA TYR A 8 -7.32 17.60 31.15
C TYR A 8 -6.42 16.77 32.07
N TYR A 9 -6.96 16.32 33.22
CA TYR A 9 -6.22 15.57 34.24
C TYR A 9 -6.76 14.15 34.37
N GLU A 10 -5.90 13.14 34.26
CA GLU A 10 -6.26 11.74 34.52
C GLU A 10 -6.12 11.45 36.03
N PRO A 11 -7.13 10.84 36.69
CA PRO A 11 -6.99 10.36 38.06
C PRO A 11 -5.92 9.25 38.13
N SER A 12 -5.26 9.15 39.27
CA SER A 12 -4.23 8.12 39.51
C SER A 12 -4.83 6.72 39.35
N GLY A 13 -4.36 5.97 38.34
CA GLY A 13 -4.77 4.58 38.12
C GLY A 13 -4.48 3.69 39.32
N THR A 14 -5.43 2.81 39.64
CA THR A 14 -5.37 1.87 40.75
C THR A 14 -4.29 0.82 40.49
N VAL A 15 -3.43 0.58 41.49
CA VAL A 15 -2.28 -0.36 41.45
C VAL A 15 -2.69 -1.82 41.15
N GLY A 16 -3.98 -2.15 41.21
CA GLY A 16 -4.54 -3.49 41.00
C GLY A 16 -4.43 -4.05 39.58
N GLU A 17 -4.23 -3.23 38.55
CA GLU A 17 -4.04 -3.71 37.17
C GLU A 17 -2.64 -4.32 36.93
N ARG A 18 -1.66 -4.07 37.82
CA ARG A 18 -0.25 -4.43 37.59
C ARG A 18 0.19 -5.78 38.15
N VAL A 19 -0.67 -6.48 38.88
CA VAL A 19 -0.32 -7.73 39.60
C VAL A 19 -0.84 -8.98 38.88
N GLY A 20 -1.83 -8.85 37.98
CA GLY A 20 -2.33 -9.97 37.16
C GLY A 20 -1.40 -10.38 36.01
N ASP A 21 -0.47 -9.51 35.61
CA ASP A 21 0.38 -9.71 34.42
C ASP A 21 1.52 -10.74 34.61
N SER A 22 1.95 -11.01 35.84
CA SER A 22 3.17 -11.81 36.08
C SER A 22 2.96 -13.32 36.01
N LEU A 23 1.76 -13.84 36.29
CA LEU A 23 1.46 -15.28 36.19
C LEU A 23 1.04 -15.71 34.78
N ALA A 24 0.46 -14.78 33.99
CA ALA A 24 0.14 -15.02 32.59
C ALA A 24 1.43 -15.24 31.76
N GLY A 25 2.51 -14.53 32.07
CA GLY A 25 3.79 -14.64 31.36
C GLY A 25 4.43 -16.04 31.38
N LEU A 26 4.20 -16.84 32.44
CA LEU A 26 4.81 -18.18 32.60
C LEU A 26 4.31 -19.20 31.56
N PHE A 27 3.03 -19.12 31.18
CA PHE A 27 2.43 -20.01 30.19
C PHE A 27 2.41 -19.40 28.78
N VAL A 28 2.29 -18.08 28.70
CA VAL A 28 2.26 -17.36 27.43
C VAL A 28 3.62 -17.40 26.72
N GLY A 29 4.73 -17.28 27.45
CA GLY A 29 6.09 -17.32 26.89
C GLY A 29 6.40 -18.59 26.08
N PRO A 30 6.24 -19.79 26.66
CA PRO A 30 6.45 -21.06 25.95
C PRO A 30 5.53 -21.24 24.71
N ILE A 31 4.28 -20.77 24.78
CA ILE A 31 3.35 -20.82 23.64
C ILE A 31 3.87 -19.96 22.48
N PHE A 32 4.29 -18.72 22.76
CA PHE A 32 4.87 -17.85 21.74
C PHE A 32 6.20 -18.39 21.19
N LEU A 33 7.00 -19.06 22.01
CA LEU A 33 8.23 -19.71 21.55
C LEU A 33 7.92 -20.85 20.56
N LEU A 34 6.98 -21.74 20.89
CA LEU A 34 6.57 -22.83 20.00
C LEU A 34 5.93 -22.30 18.71
N LEU A 35 5.08 -21.28 18.81
CA LEU A 35 4.50 -20.62 17.65
C LEU A 35 5.59 -19.97 16.77
N GLY A 36 6.57 -19.31 17.38
CA GLY A 36 7.71 -18.73 16.68
C GLY A 36 8.52 -19.77 15.92
N CYS A 37 8.86 -20.90 16.56
CA CYS A 37 9.55 -22.02 15.92
C CYS A 37 8.73 -22.62 14.75
N TRP A 38 7.41 -22.77 14.93
CA TRP A 38 6.54 -23.27 13.87
C TRP A 38 6.46 -22.29 12.68
N LEU A 39 6.33 -20.99 12.94
CA LEU A 39 6.35 -19.95 11.91
C LEU A 39 7.68 -19.94 11.14
N LEU A 40 8.81 -20.04 11.85
CA LEU A 40 10.14 -20.12 11.25
C LEU A 40 10.29 -21.36 10.37
N TRP A 41 9.88 -22.53 10.86
CA TRP A 41 9.94 -23.76 10.07
C TRP A 41 9.06 -23.68 8.82
N LYS A 42 7.84 -23.13 8.92
CA LYS A 42 6.99 -22.88 7.75
C LYS A 42 7.67 -21.94 6.75
N ASN A 43 8.30 -20.88 7.23
CA ASN A 43 9.01 -19.91 6.41
C ASN A 43 10.24 -20.53 5.71
N GLU A 44 11.08 -21.25 6.44
CA GLU A 44 12.25 -21.96 5.90
C GLU A 44 11.85 -23.05 4.91
N GLY A 45 10.82 -23.83 5.25
CA GLY A 45 10.29 -24.87 4.36
C GLY A 45 9.77 -24.30 3.05
N TRP A 46 9.17 -23.11 3.07
CA TRP A 46 8.79 -22.39 1.85
C TRP A 46 10.02 -21.86 1.10
N ALA A 47 10.98 -21.26 1.79
CA ALA A 47 12.22 -20.74 1.19
C ALA A 47 13.03 -21.82 0.47
N VAL A 48 13.18 -23.01 1.08
CA VAL A 48 13.89 -24.14 0.47
C VAL A 48 13.16 -24.66 -0.76
N ARG A 49 11.82 -24.80 -0.70
CA ARG A 49 11.01 -25.23 -1.86
C ARG A 49 11.07 -24.21 -3.00
N ALA A 50 11.07 -22.92 -2.67
CA ALA A 50 11.21 -21.84 -3.64
C ALA A 50 12.59 -21.85 -4.29
N GLU A 51 13.68 -22.03 -3.53
CA GLU A 51 15.02 -22.08 -4.11
C GLU A 51 15.21 -23.31 -5.01
N LEU A 52 14.69 -24.47 -4.61
CA LEU A 52 14.70 -25.68 -5.44
C LEU A 52 13.92 -25.48 -6.74
N SER A 53 12.69 -24.96 -6.68
CA SER A 53 11.87 -24.73 -7.86
C SER A 53 12.44 -23.64 -8.77
N LEU A 54 13.02 -22.58 -8.21
CA LEU A 54 13.76 -21.56 -8.97
C LEU A 54 15.04 -22.11 -9.59
N GLY A 55 15.73 -23.01 -8.90
CA GLY A 55 16.92 -23.70 -9.42
C GLY A 55 16.58 -24.63 -10.59
N GLU A 56 15.50 -25.40 -10.48
CA GLU A 56 14.96 -26.23 -11.56
C GLU A 56 14.50 -25.36 -12.74
N ALA A 57 13.77 -24.28 -12.46
CA ALA A 57 13.35 -23.30 -13.47
C ALA A 57 14.55 -22.69 -14.20
N ARG A 58 15.61 -22.28 -13.49
CA ARG A 58 16.84 -21.74 -14.10
C ARG A 58 17.54 -22.76 -15.00
N LYS A 59 17.56 -24.05 -14.62
CA LYS A 59 18.16 -25.11 -15.44
C LYS A 59 17.36 -25.40 -16.71
N ALA A 60 16.03 -25.28 -16.63
CA ALA A 60 15.14 -25.44 -17.77
C ALA A 60 14.97 -24.15 -18.61
N LEU A 61 15.50 -23.02 -18.13
CA LEU A 61 15.29 -21.70 -18.73
C LEU A 61 16.02 -21.60 -20.06
N LYS A 62 15.27 -21.32 -21.12
CA LYS A 62 15.84 -20.93 -22.41
C LYS A 62 15.72 -19.41 -22.57
N ALA A 63 16.86 -18.73 -22.64
CA ALA A 63 16.88 -17.31 -22.94
C ALA A 63 16.57 -17.10 -24.42
N VAL A 64 15.56 -16.28 -24.72
CA VAL A 64 15.25 -15.86 -26.10
C VAL A 64 16.09 -14.62 -26.41
N ALA A 65 16.93 -14.73 -27.44
CA ALA A 65 17.88 -13.67 -27.80
C ALA A 65 17.21 -12.42 -28.37
N ASP A 66 16.11 -12.58 -29.12
CA ASP A 66 15.33 -11.47 -29.69
C ASP A 66 13.82 -11.69 -29.50
N SER A 67 13.18 -10.78 -28.79
CA SER A 67 11.71 -10.73 -28.62
C SER A 67 10.93 -10.63 -29.95
N ARG A 68 11.57 -10.27 -31.06
CA ARG A 68 10.96 -10.17 -32.41
C ARG A 68 10.98 -11.48 -33.18
N THR A 69 11.62 -12.53 -32.67
CA THR A 69 11.61 -13.85 -33.30
C THR A 69 10.85 -14.81 -32.41
N VAL A 70 9.77 -15.39 -32.93
CA VAL A 70 9.03 -16.47 -32.26
C VAL A 70 9.46 -17.78 -32.89
N ASP A 71 10.26 -18.56 -32.18
CA ASP A 71 10.70 -19.90 -32.61
C ASP A 71 9.79 -20.96 -31.98
N SER A 72 9.14 -21.78 -32.80
CA SER A 72 8.29 -22.89 -32.36
C SER A 72 9.03 -23.92 -31.50
N GLN A 73 10.38 -23.95 -31.55
CA GLN A 73 11.18 -24.81 -30.66
C GLN A 73 11.10 -24.40 -29.18
N HIS A 74 10.56 -23.21 -28.88
CA HIS A 74 10.33 -22.75 -27.52
C HIS A 74 8.95 -23.12 -26.97
N ASP A 75 8.05 -23.65 -27.79
CA ASP A 75 6.70 -24.03 -27.35
C ASP A 75 6.77 -25.08 -26.21
N GLY A 76 6.02 -24.83 -25.14
CA GLY A 76 5.99 -25.68 -23.94
C GLY A 76 7.22 -25.56 -23.02
N ASN A 77 8.21 -24.73 -23.35
CA ASN A 77 9.39 -24.50 -22.50
C ASN A 77 9.23 -23.24 -21.65
N LEU A 78 9.91 -23.21 -20.50
CA LEU A 78 10.10 -21.98 -19.74
C LEU A 78 11.11 -21.08 -20.46
N VAL A 79 10.67 -19.90 -20.88
CA VAL A 79 11.52 -18.92 -21.58
C VAL A 79 11.69 -17.63 -20.78
N HIS A 80 12.84 -16.99 -20.97
CA HIS A 80 13.06 -15.61 -20.57
C HIS A 80 13.17 -14.73 -21.80
N VAL A 81 12.28 -13.75 -21.92
CA VAL A 81 12.22 -12.79 -23.03
C VAL A 81 12.42 -11.39 -22.46
N SER A 82 13.30 -10.61 -23.08
CA SER A 82 13.47 -9.19 -22.80
C SER A 82 13.31 -8.38 -24.08
N GLY A 83 12.73 -7.20 -23.95
CA GLY A 83 12.42 -6.36 -25.11
C GLY A 83 11.68 -5.10 -24.72
N ARG A 84 11.39 -4.27 -25.72
CA ARG A 84 10.58 -3.06 -25.53
C ARG A 84 9.11 -3.38 -25.74
N CYS A 85 8.27 -2.99 -24.80
CA CYS A 85 6.83 -3.08 -24.97
C CYS A 85 6.32 -2.04 -25.98
N SER A 86 5.31 -2.42 -26.76
CA SER A 86 4.57 -1.54 -27.67
C SER A 86 3.07 -1.79 -27.55
N VAL A 87 2.28 -0.74 -27.77
CA VAL A 87 0.81 -0.82 -27.72
C VAL A 87 0.27 -0.36 -29.07
N PRO A 88 -0.47 -1.21 -29.80
CA PRO A 88 -1.12 -0.81 -31.04
C PRO A 88 -2.09 0.35 -30.83
N GLU A 89 -2.26 1.20 -31.83
CA GLU A 89 -3.14 2.38 -31.74
C GLU A 89 -4.60 2.00 -31.41
N SER A 90 -5.07 0.88 -31.94
CA SER A 90 -6.41 0.32 -31.70
C SER A 90 -6.65 -0.16 -30.27
N SER A 91 -5.60 -0.34 -29.48
CA SER A 91 -5.64 -0.94 -28.14
C SER A 91 -5.10 0.03 -27.08
N MET A 92 -5.02 1.33 -27.39
CA MET A 92 -4.46 2.33 -26.49
C MET A 92 -5.31 2.51 -25.23
N ALA A 93 -4.65 2.65 -24.08
CA ALA A 93 -5.29 3.14 -22.87
C ALA A 93 -5.80 4.58 -23.07
N VAL A 94 -7.04 4.85 -22.67
CA VAL A 94 -7.68 6.16 -22.75
C VAL A 94 -8.42 6.44 -21.45
N ASP A 95 -8.23 7.61 -20.86
CA ASP A 95 -9.14 8.16 -19.85
C ASP A 95 -10.31 8.85 -20.58
N PRO A 96 -11.53 8.27 -20.55
CA PRO A 96 -12.66 8.81 -21.31
C PRO A 96 -13.21 10.10 -20.71
N ASP A 97 -13.02 10.36 -19.41
CA ASP A 97 -13.59 11.54 -18.75
C ASP A 97 -12.79 12.81 -19.09
N PHE A 98 -11.49 12.66 -19.38
CA PHE A 98 -10.59 13.78 -19.71
C PHE A 98 -10.02 13.71 -21.14
N GLY A 99 -10.31 12.66 -21.90
CA GLY A 99 -9.77 12.44 -23.24
C GLY A 99 -8.25 12.22 -23.28
N VAL A 100 -7.63 11.86 -22.15
CA VAL A 100 -6.18 11.67 -22.06
C VAL A 100 -5.80 10.33 -22.68
N LYS A 101 -4.91 10.39 -23.68
CA LYS A 101 -4.32 9.22 -24.31
C LYS A 101 -2.87 9.51 -24.69
N ARG A 102 -2.02 8.49 -24.70
CA ARG A 102 -0.60 8.63 -25.07
C ARG A 102 -0.15 7.41 -25.86
N ALA A 103 0.51 7.64 -26.99
CA ALA A 103 1.07 6.58 -27.81
C ALA A 103 1.99 5.67 -26.97
N ASN A 104 1.86 4.35 -27.15
CA ASN A 104 2.59 3.33 -26.38
C ASN A 104 2.38 3.37 -24.85
N ALA A 105 1.31 3.99 -24.34
CA ALA A 105 0.95 3.86 -22.93
C ALA A 105 0.28 2.51 -22.67
N ILE A 106 0.89 1.71 -21.79
CA ILE A 106 0.33 0.44 -21.30
C ILE A 106 -0.82 0.68 -20.32
N SER A 107 -0.66 1.69 -19.46
CA SER A 107 -1.65 2.04 -18.44
C SER A 107 -1.64 3.55 -18.19
N ILE A 108 -2.81 4.11 -17.89
CA ILE A 108 -3.04 5.49 -17.47
C ILE A 108 -3.68 5.44 -16.08
N HIS A 109 -3.03 6.09 -15.11
CA HIS A 109 -3.51 6.17 -13.74
C HIS A 109 -4.02 7.57 -13.48
N ARG A 110 -5.33 7.69 -13.25
CA ARG A 110 -5.95 8.91 -12.77
C ARG A 110 -5.92 8.89 -11.24
N MET A 111 -5.13 9.81 -10.68
CA MET A 111 -5.09 10.09 -9.25
C MET A 111 -5.76 11.44 -9.00
N VAL A 112 -6.84 11.43 -8.24
CA VAL A 112 -7.59 12.64 -7.91
C VAL A 112 -7.30 13.00 -6.46
N GLU A 113 -7.08 14.28 -6.18
CA GLU A 113 -6.97 14.78 -4.81
C GLU A 113 -7.94 15.94 -4.61
N ILE A 114 -8.36 16.15 -3.36
CA ILE A 114 -9.21 17.28 -2.98
C ILE A 114 -8.46 18.13 -1.95
N TYR A 115 -8.47 19.46 -2.12
CA TYR A 115 -7.79 20.37 -1.20
C TYR A 115 -8.71 20.71 -0.02
N GLN A 116 -8.44 20.12 1.14
CA GLN A 116 -9.31 20.18 2.31
C GLN A 116 -8.52 20.44 3.59
N TRP A 117 -9.21 20.97 4.61
CA TRP A 117 -8.70 21.06 5.96
C TRP A 117 -8.40 19.67 6.51
N VAL A 118 -7.28 19.56 7.23
CA VAL A 118 -6.90 18.35 7.95
C VAL A 118 -6.46 18.71 9.35
N GLU A 119 -7.07 18.03 10.32
CA GLU A 119 -6.68 18.06 11.72
C GLU A 119 -5.58 17.03 11.99
N THR A 120 -4.55 17.45 12.69
CA THR A 120 -3.55 16.55 13.29
C THR A 120 -3.43 16.83 14.78
N SER A 121 -3.31 15.79 15.60
CA SER A 121 -3.23 15.94 17.06
C SER A 121 -1.88 15.49 17.61
N ARG A 122 -1.39 16.17 18.65
CA ARG A 122 -0.18 15.78 19.39
C ARG A 122 -0.48 15.74 20.88
N LYS A 123 -0.31 14.56 21.49
CA LYS A 123 -0.56 14.33 22.91
C LYS A 123 0.74 14.35 23.70
N LYS A 124 0.76 15.07 24.84
CA LYS A 124 1.85 15.09 25.81
C LYS A 124 1.29 14.80 27.20
N LYS A 125 1.91 13.88 27.94
CA LYS A 125 1.56 13.56 29.33
C LYS A 125 2.67 14.01 30.28
N ARG A 126 2.31 14.59 31.42
CA ARG A 126 3.25 15.00 32.47
C ARG A 126 2.70 14.63 33.85
N LYS A 127 3.47 13.87 34.62
CA LYS A 127 3.15 13.62 36.03
C LYS A 127 3.41 14.87 36.86
N LEU A 128 2.44 15.24 37.68
CA LEU A 128 2.53 16.34 38.60
C LEU A 128 3.01 15.87 39.98
N ARG A 129 3.53 16.80 40.78
CA ARG A 129 4.01 16.52 42.14
C ARG A 129 2.91 16.02 43.07
N ASN A 130 1.65 16.35 42.78
CA ASN A 130 0.48 15.91 43.54
C ASN A 130 -0.04 14.50 43.14
N GLY A 131 0.70 13.76 42.30
CA GLY A 131 0.34 12.42 41.85
C GLY A 131 -0.64 12.35 40.67
N GLN A 132 -1.21 13.47 40.23
CA GLN A 132 -2.06 13.54 39.04
C GLN A 132 -1.24 13.49 37.74
N THR A 133 -1.85 13.06 36.65
CA THR A 133 -1.24 13.14 35.30
C THR A 133 -1.94 14.21 34.48
N GLU A 134 -1.21 15.28 34.14
CA GLU A 134 -1.66 16.30 33.19
C GLU A 134 -1.52 15.75 31.77
N VAL A 135 -2.59 15.84 30.99
CA VAL A 135 -2.62 15.44 29.59
C VAL A 135 -2.95 16.66 28.74
N ARG A 136 -2.00 17.02 27.86
CA ARG A 136 -2.12 18.13 26.92
C ARG A 136 -2.23 17.59 25.50
N THR A 137 -3.32 17.91 24.81
CA THR A 137 -3.53 17.54 23.41
C THR A 137 -3.59 18.79 22.56
N THR A 138 -2.65 18.96 21.64
CA THR A 138 -2.61 20.09 20.70
C THR A 138 -3.07 19.63 19.33
N TYR A 139 -4.14 20.22 18.84
CA TYR A 139 -4.70 20.05 17.50
C TYR A 139 -4.16 21.12 16.56
N HIS A 140 -3.80 20.74 15.34
CA HIS A 140 -3.33 21.64 14.28
C HIS A 140 -4.17 21.42 13.03
N TYR A 141 -4.56 22.51 12.39
CA TYR A 141 -5.38 22.51 11.18
C TYR A 141 -4.62 23.14 10.03
N ASN A 142 -4.50 22.39 8.94
CA ASN A 142 -3.87 22.85 7.71
C ASN A 142 -4.63 22.33 6.49
N LYS A 143 -4.76 23.15 5.45
CA LYS A 143 -5.27 22.68 4.17
C LYS A 143 -4.18 21.94 3.41
N LYS A 144 -4.51 20.75 2.92
CA LYS A 144 -3.63 19.95 2.05
C LYS A 144 -4.46 19.19 1.01
N TRP A 145 -3.79 18.80 -0.06
CA TRP A 145 -4.35 17.83 -1.00
C TRP A 145 -4.46 16.48 -0.30
N VAL A 146 -5.64 15.87 -0.38
CA VAL A 146 -5.92 14.56 0.22
C VAL A 146 -6.57 13.63 -0.79
N PRO A 147 -6.22 12.33 -0.78
CA PRO A 147 -6.76 11.35 -1.72
C PRO A 147 -8.15 10.86 -1.29
N LYS A 148 -8.66 11.23 -0.12
CA LYS A 148 -10.01 10.87 0.34
C LYS A 148 -10.64 12.07 1.02
N PRO A 149 -11.93 12.35 0.78
CA PRO A 149 -12.65 13.40 1.49
C PRO A 149 -12.55 13.21 3.02
N ILE A 150 -12.33 14.30 3.74
CA ILE A 150 -12.23 14.29 5.20
C ILE A 150 -13.48 14.90 5.78
N GLN A 151 -14.16 14.11 6.60
CA GLN A 151 -15.35 14.53 7.33
C GLN A 151 -14.96 15.49 8.47
N SER A 152 -15.06 16.79 8.21
CA SER A 152 -14.72 17.84 9.17
C SER A 152 -15.63 17.88 10.40
N SER A 153 -16.80 17.21 10.39
CA SER A 153 -17.64 17.10 11.59
C SER A 153 -16.98 16.34 12.73
N ASN A 154 -15.91 15.59 12.44
CA ASN A 154 -15.11 14.88 13.44
C ASN A 154 -13.94 15.73 13.98
N PHE A 155 -13.77 16.95 13.48
CA PHE A 155 -12.75 17.87 14.00
C PHE A 155 -13.12 18.35 15.40
N ARG A 156 -12.09 18.59 16.21
CA ARG A 156 -12.22 19.17 17.53
C ARG A 156 -12.80 20.58 17.48
N ILE A 157 -12.45 21.35 16.47
CA ILE A 157 -13.02 22.67 16.17
C ILE A 157 -13.45 22.69 14.70
N VAL A 158 -14.75 22.52 14.48
CA VAL A 158 -15.34 22.54 13.13
C VAL A 158 -15.45 23.96 12.58
N GLN A 159 -15.84 24.94 13.41
CA GLN A 159 -16.03 26.32 13.00
C GLN A 159 -14.74 26.90 12.40
N GLY A 160 -14.81 27.34 11.13
CA GLY A 160 -13.65 27.83 10.36
C GLY A 160 -12.83 26.74 9.65
N HIS A 161 -13.09 25.46 9.93
CA HIS A 161 -12.40 24.29 9.35
C HIS A 161 -13.35 23.33 8.64
N GLU A 162 -14.45 23.86 8.10
CA GLU A 162 -15.46 23.08 7.38
C GLU A 162 -14.91 22.58 6.04
N ASN A 163 -15.06 21.28 5.80
CA ASN A 163 -14.83 20.66 4.50
C ASN A 163 -16.18 20.42 3.83
N ILE A 164 -16.36 21.02 2.67
CA ILE A 164 -17.55 20.83 1.83
C ILE A 164 -17.12 20.14 0.54
N GLY A 165 -17.99 19.28 0.04
CA GLY A 165 -17.85 18.63 -1.25
C GLY A 165 -17.11 17.30 -1.20
N GLU A 166 -17.31 16.55 -2.28
CA GLU A 166 -16.70 15.26 -2.53
C GLU A 166 -15.86 15.34 -3.81
N LYS A 167 -15.09 14.27 -4.08
CA LYS A 167 -14.44 14.13 -5.37
C LYS A 167 -15.52 14.01 -6.46
N LYS A 168 -15.54 14.95 -7.41
CA LYS A 168 -16.44 14.90 -8.57
C LYS A 168 -16.09 13.77 -9.55
N VAL A 169 -14.85 13.33 -9.54
CA VAL A 169 -14.32 12.24 -10.36
C VAL A 169 -13.51 11.31 -9.48
N SER A 170 -13.66 10.01 -9.67
CA SER A 170 -12.93 9.01 -8.91
C SER A 170 -11.54 8.76 -9.48
N ASP A 171 -10.64 8.26 -8.64
CA ASP A 171 -9.44 7.59 -9.12
C ASP A 171 -9.83 6.46 -10.08
N ALA A 172 -9.03 6.25 -11.11
CA ALA A 172 -9.29 5.22 -12.11
C ALA A 172 -7.97 4.75 -12.74
N VAL A 173 -7.99 3.54 -13.28
CA VAL A 173 -6.86 2.99 -14.04
C VAL A 173 -7.41 2.45 -15.35
N PHE A 174 -6.83 2.92 -16.44
CA PHE A 174 -7.18 2.52 -17.79
C PHE A 174 -5.98 1.80 -18.39
N THR A 175 -6.21 0.61 -18.92
CA THR A 175 -5.13 -0.25 -19.42
C THR A 175 -5.33 -0.49 -20.91
N ALA A 176 -4.24 -0.66 -21.63
CA ALA A 176 -4.27 -1.10 -23.01
C ALA A 176 -4.83 -2.53 -23.11
N ASP A 177 -5.72 -2.79 -24.07
CA ASP A 177 -6.31 -4.11 -24.28
C ASP A 177 -5.27 -5.15 -24.72
N GLN A 178 -4.22 -4.67 -25.39
CA GLN A 178 -3.13 -5.49 -25.90
C GLN A 178 -1.79 -4.78 -25.71
N VAL A 179 -0.82 -5.51 -25.17
CA VAL A 179 0.57 -5.07 -25.03
C VAL A 179 1.48 -6.10 -25.67
N ASN A 180 2.32 -5.67 -26.60
CA ASN A 180 3.25 -6.54 -27.30
C ASN A 180 4.67 -6.34 -26.75
N LEU A 181 5.40 -7.43 -26.54
CA LEU A 181 6.84 -7.46 -26.26
C LEU A 181 7.55 -8.06 -27.49
N GLY A 182 7.98 -7.21 -28.41
CA GLY A 182 8.36 -7.67 -29.75
C GLY A 182 7.17 -8.35 -30.44
N ASN A 183 7.31 -9.63 -30.79
CA ASN A 183 6.25 -10.43 -31.42
C ASN A 183 5.44 -11.26 -30.42
N TYR A 184 5.73 -11.17 -29.12
CA TYR A 184 4.94 -11.79 -28.07
C TYR A 184 3.81 -10.87 -27.62
N ILE A 185 2.63 -11.43 -27.35
CA ILE A 185 1.52 -10.71 -26.72
C ILE A 185 1.56 -11.01 -25.23
N LEU A 186 1.58 -9.97 -24.39
CA LEU A 186 1.54 -10.14 -22.94
C LEU A 186 0.14 -10.57 -22.51
N SER A 187 0.08 -11.56 -21.62
CA SER A 187 -1.17 -11.96 -20.99
C SER A 187 -1.65 -10.89 -20.00
N GLU A 188 -2.95 -10.92 -19.70
CA GLU A 188 -3.56 -10.02 -18.71
C GLU A 188 -2.85 -10.09 -17.34
N ALA A 189 -2.38 -11.27 -16.94
CA ALA A 189 -1.63 -11.45 -15.70
C ALA A 189 -0.31 -10.66 -15.69
N PHE A 190 0.44 -10.66 -16.79
CA PHE A 190 1.67 -9.86 -16.89
C PHE A 190 1.38 -8.37 -16.96
N ILE A 191 0.33 -7.97 -17.70
CA ILE A 191 -0.11 -6.57 -17.77
C ILE A 191 -0.50 -6.06 -16.36
N ARG A 192 -1.19 -6.88 -15.56
CA ARG A 192 -1.54 -6.56 -14.18
C ARG A 192 -0.30 -6.43 -13.27
N GLN A 193 0.71 -7.28 -13.43
CA GLN A 193 1.95 -7.15 -12.65
C GLN A 193 2.71 -5.85 -12.96
N LEU A 194 2.66 -5.35 -14.20
CA LEU A 194 3.23 -4.04 -14.54
C LEU A 194 2.54 -2.90 -13.79
N LYS A 195 1.22 -3.00 -13.56
CA LYS A 195 0.45 -2.01 -12.80
C LYS A 195 0.89 -1.92 -11.34
N GLU A 196 1.18 -3.06 -10.70
CA GLU A 196 1.49 -3.15 -9.26
C GLU A 196 2.89 -2.60 -8.92
N ASN A 197 3.82 -2.57 -9.88
CA ASN A 197 5.20 -2.12 -9.66
C ASN A 197 5.47 -0.63 -9.97
N THR A 198 4.44 0.17 -10.32
CA THR A 198 4.68 1.54 -10.81
C THR A 198 4.48 2.67 -9.79
N PHE A 199 3.99 2.44 -8.56
CA PHE A 199 4.05 3.41 -7.44
C PHE A 199 3.96 2.71 -6.09
#